data_AF-A0A954PYG0-F1
#
_entry.id   AF-A0A954PYG0-F1
#
_cell.length_a   1.000
_cell.length_b   1.000
_cell.length_c   1.000
_cell.angle_alpha   90.00
_cell.angle_beta   90.00
_cell.angle_gamma   90.00
#
_symmetry.space_group_name_H-M   'P 1'
#
loop_
_entity.id
_entity.type
_entity.pdbx_description
1 polymer ?
#
loop_
_entity_poly.entity_id
_entity_poly.type
_entity_poly.pdbx_seq_one_letter_code
_entity_poly.pdbx_strand_id
1 'polypeptide(L)'
;TMTALVIVLYNSNQLFAWGDIQSKMVLIDGTRVGGVDLTSLAFQSVLPGFQFVLTIAIFLFAFSTMISWSYYGLQSWKYLFGRSSAADLSYKLVFCLVIVIGAAISLGSVIDFSDAMIFAMVFPNMIGLFLLFPKVREELNRYLNACRQSDSGS
;
A
#
# COMPACT_ATOMS: atom_id res chain seq x y z
N THR A 1 -3.45 12.22 5.72
CA THR A 1 -4.02 10.87 5.95
C THR A 1 -4.30 10.69 7.42
N MET A 2 -5.16 9.74 7.83
CA MET A 2 -5.55 9.49 9.24
C MET A 2 -4.34 9.44 10.21
N THR A 3 -3.21 8.90 9.76
CA THR A 3 -1.92 8.90 10.47
C THR A 3 -1.37 10.29 10.78
N ALA A 4 -1.52 11.26 9.89
CA ALA A 4 -1.07 12.64 10.13
C ALA A 4 -1.91 13.35 11.19
N LEU A 5 -3.21 13.05 11.26
CA LEU A 5 -4.13 13.66 12.22
C LEU A 5 -3.90 13.12 13.65
N VAL A 6 -3.57 11.83 13.78
CA VAL A 6 -3.15 11.21 15.04
C VAL A 6 -1.84 11.82 15.57
N ILE A 7 -0.87 12.07 14.70
CA ILE A 7 0.42 12.70 15.09
C ILE A 7 0.21 14.12 15.63
N VAL A 8 -0.61 14.93 14.97
CA VAL A 8 -0.88 16.32 15.38
C VAL A 8 -1.61 16.40 16.72
N LEU A 9 -2.59 15.54 16.96
CA LEU A 9 -3.33 15.53 18.23
C LEU A 9 -2.45 15.13 19.42
N TYR A 10 -1.55 14.15 19.22
CA TYR A 10 -0.62 13.71 20.27
C TYR A 10 0.48 14.75 20.57
N ASN A 11 0.79 15.63 19.61
CA ASN A 11 1.83 16.67 19.70
C ASN A 11 1.47 17.91 20.51
N SER A 12 0.19 18.08 20.87
CA SER A 12 -0.32 19.31 21.51
C SER A 12 0.34 19.70 22.84
N ASN A 13 1.07 18.78 23.49
CA ASN A 13 1.79 19.00 24.76
C ASN A 13 3.31 19.25 24.60
N GLN A 14 3.81 19.59 23.40
CA GLN A 14 5.23 19.90 23.12
C GLN A 14 6.26 18.82 23.54
N LEU A 15 5.85 17.55 23.59
CA LEU A 15 6.75 16.41 23.84
C LEU A 15 7.64 16.02 22.64
N PHE A 16 7.66 16.81 21.57
CA PHE A 16 8.29 16.44 20.30
C PHE A 16 9.28 17.51 19.82
N ALA A 17 10.54 17.11 19.63
CA ALA A 17 11.51 17.88 18.87
C ALA A 17 11.22 17.70 17.37
N TRP A 18 10.62 18.72 16.74
CA TRP A 18 10.43 18.77 15.29
C TRP A 18 11.79 18.97 14.59
N GLY A 19 12.47 17.88 14.25
CA GLY A 19 13.75 17.97 13.53
C GLY A 19 14.59 16.70 13.44
N ASP A 20 14.32 15.66 14.22
CA ASP A 20 15.14 14.43 14.23
C ASP A 20 14.36 13.20 13.72
N ILE A 21 13.81 13.29 12.50
CA ILE A 21 13.25 12.12 11.82
C ILE A 21 14.37 11.45 11.02
N GLN A 22 15.17 10.62 11.68
CA GLN A 22 16.03 9.66 11.00
C GLN A 22 15.34 8.29 11.00
N SER A 23 14.86 7.86 9.82
CA SER A 23 14.28 6.53 9.54
C SER A 23 12.91 6.19 10.15
N LYS A 24 11.85 6.97 9.85
CA LYS A 24 10.42 6.61 10.10
C LYS A 24 10.06 6.21 11.56
N MET A 25 10.96 6.37 12.53
CA MET A 25 10.77 6.09 13.95
C MET A 25 10.87 7.37 14.76
N VAL A 26 10.11 7.43 15.85
CA VAL A 26 10.05 8.61 16.74
C VAL A 26 10.67 8.26 18.08
N LEU A 27 11.47 9.17 18.65
CA LEU A 27 12.02 9.04 19.99
C LEU A 27 10.96 9.47 21.02
N ILE A 28 10.55 8.54 21.90
CA ILE A 28 9.70 8.81 23.06
C ILE A 28 10.46 8.29 24.29
N ASP A 29 10.76 9.17 25.24
CA ASP A 29 11.42 8.83 26.51
C ASP A 29 12.71 7.99 26.35
N GLY A 30 13.59 8.38 25.40
CA GLY A 30 14.84 7.69 25.10
C GLY A 30 14.70 6.39 24.28
N THR A 31 13.47 5.96 23.96
CA THR A 31 13.20 4.73 23.20
C THR A 31 12.73 5.05 21.78
N ARG A 32 13.25 4.34 20.76
CA ARG A 32 12.80 4.46 19.36
C ARG A 32 11.51 3.67 19.16
N VAL A 33 10.42 4.36 18.85
CA VAL A 33 9.09 3.78 18.67
C VAL A 33 8.70 3.82 17.19
N GLY A 34 8.28 2.67 16.65
CA GLY A 34 7.81 2.53 15.27
C GLY A 34 6.38 3.05 15.07
N GLY A 35 5.95 3.27 13.83
CA GLY A 35 4.64 3.86 13.54
C GLY A 35 3.43 3.06 14.04
N VAL A 36 3.50 1.72 14.03
CA VAL A 36 2.43 0.85 14.56
C VAL A 36 2.37 0.95 16.09
N ASP A 37 3.53 0.89 16.76
CA ASP A 37 3.63 1.00 18.21
C ASP A 37 3.17 2.38 18.69
N LEU A 38 3.54 3.44 17.97
CA LEU A 38 3.13 4.81 18.27
C LEU A 38 1.61 4.98 18.16
N THR A 39 0.99 4.36 17.15
CA THR A 39 -0.47 4.36 17.00
C THR A 39 -1.13 3.58 18.13
N SER A 40 -0.59 2.42 18.50
CA SER A 40 -1.11 1.61 19.61
C SER A 40 -1.06 2.37 20.95
N LEU A 41 0.08 2.99 21.28
CA LEU A 41 0.26 3.82 22.48
C LEU A 41 -0.70 5.02 22.50
N ALA A 42 -0.90 5.67 21.35
CA ALA A 42 -1.85 6.78 21.24
C ALA A 42 -3.28 6.32 21.53
N PHE A 43 -3.73 5.21 20.94
CA PHE A 43 -5.07 4.69 21.20
C PHE A 43 -5.24 4.14 22.62
N GLN A 44 -4.22 3.53 23.20
CA GLN A 44 -4.26 3.03 24.58
C GLN A 44 -4.45 4.16 25.60
N SER A 45 -3.90 5.35 25.32
CA SER A 45 -4.08 6.53 26.18
C SER A 45 -5.51 7.08 26.20
N VAL A 46 -6.32 6.78 25.18
CA VAL A 46 -7.71 7.28 25.04
C VAL A 46 -8.74 6.19 25.36
N LEU A 47 -8.46 4.93 25.03
CA LEU A 47 -9.35 3.79 25.26
C LEU A 47 -8.53 2.57 25.75
N PRO A 48 -8.59 2.23 27.05
CA PRO A 48 -7.91 1.04 27.56
C PRO A 48 -8.49 -0.23 26.92
N GLY A 49 -7.63 -1.07 26.33
CA GLY A 49 -8.01 -2.32 25.68
C GLY A 49 -8.23 -2.26 24.16
N PHE A 50 -8.22 -1.07 23.55
CA PHE A 50 -8.42 -0.91 22.09
C PHE A 50 -7.32 -1.56 21.23
N GLN A 51 -6.13 -1.77 21.80
CA GLN A 51 -4.99 -2.44 21.15
C GLN A 51 -5.34 -3.81 20.54
N PHE A 52 -6.21 -4.59 21.17
CA PHE A 52 -6.61 -5.91 20.67
C PHE A 52 -7.49 -5.80 19.42
N VAL A 53 -8.43 -4.87 19.43
CA VAL A 53 -9.30 -4.58 18.28
C VAL A 53 -8.48 -4.03 17.12
N LEU A 54 -7.54 -3.12 17.40
CA LEU A 54 -6.63 -2.56 16.41
C LEU A 54 -5.75 -3.65 15.77
N THR A 55 -5.22 -4.58 16.56
CA THR A 55 -4.41 -5.71 16.06
C THR A 55 -5.21 -6.59 15.10
N ILE A 56 -6.46 -6.94 15.46
CA ILE A 56 -7.34 -7.73 14.59
C ILE A 56 -7.65 -6.96 13.30
N ALA A 57 -7.95 -5.67 13.40
CA ALA A 57 -8.23 -4.83 12.24
C ALA A 57 -7.02 -4.75 11.28
N ILE A 58 -5.81 -4.55 11.79
CA ILE A 58 -4.57 -4.53 10.99
C ILE A 58 -4.33 -5.89 10.33
N PHE A 59 -4.53 -6.99 11.06
CA PHE A 59 -4.39 -8.33 10.50
C PHE A 59 -5.35 -8.59 9.35
N LEU A 60 -6.64 -8.28 9.53
CA LEU A 60 -7.66 -8.46 8.49
C LEU A 60 -7.38 -7.57 7.27
N PHE A 61 -6.93 -6.33 7.50
CA PHE A 61 -6.54 -5.40 6.45
C PHE A 61 -5.33 -5.90 5.64
N ALA A 62 -4.28 -6.36 6.34
CA ALA A 62 -3.11 -6.94 5.70
C ALA A 62 -3.47 -8.19 4.90
N PHE A 63 -4.33 -9.07 5.44
CA PHE A 63 -4.80 -10.27 4.77
C PHE A 63 -5.59 -9.95 3.50
N SER A 64 -6.53 -9.00 3.57
CA SER A 64 -7.28 -8.54 2.39
C SER A 64 -6.36 -7.98 1.31
N THR A 65 -5.38 -7.17 1.70
CA THR A 65 -4.40 -6.59 0.78
C THR A 65 -3.59 -7.71 0.10
N MET A 66 -3.10 -8.70 0.86
CA MET A 66 -2.36 -9.83 0.28
C MET A 66 -3.18 -10.61 -0.76
N ILE A 67 -4.47 -10.83 -0.53
CA ILE A 67 -5.34 -11.52 -1.51
C ILE A 67 -5.44 -10.71 -2.80
N SER A 68 -5.71 -9.40 -2.71
CA SER A 68 -5.84 -8.54 -3.89
C SER A 68 -4.55 -8.52 -4.72
N TRP A 69 -3.40 -8.31 -4.06
CA TRP A 69 -2.10 -8.28 -4.74
C TRP A 69 -1.73 -9.64 -5.32
N SER A 70 -2.05 -10.73 -4.62
CA SER A 70 -1.85 -12.10 -5.12
C SER A 70 -2.66 -12.35 -6.39
N TYR A 71 -3.93 -11.93 -6.41
CA TYR A 71 -4.82 -12.08 -7.57
C TYR A 71 -4.32 -11.29 -8.79
N TYR A 72 -3.99 -10.01 -8.62
CA TYR A 72 -3.47 -9.20 -9.71
C TYR A 72 -2.15 -9.76 -10.26
N GLY A 73 -1.23 -10.16 -9.37
CA GLY A 73 0.04 -10.76 -9.79
C GLY A 73 -0.14 -12.08 -10.54
N LEU A 74 -1.08 -12.93 -10.13
CA LEU A 74 -1.37 -14.17 -10.85
C LEU A 74 -1.94 -13.90 -12.25
N GLN A 75 -2.80 -12.89 -12.38
CA GLN A 75 -3.35 -12.50 -13.67
C GLN A 75 -2.26 -11.95 -14.60
N SER A 76 -1.36 -11.11 -14.08
CA SER A 76 -0.17 -10.63 -14.81
C SER A 76 0.77 -11.76 -15.20
N TRP A 77 0.98 -12.74 -14.31
CA TRP A 77 1.81 -13.91 -14.58
C TRP A 77 1.23 -14.79 -15.70
N LYS A 78 -0.09 -15.03 -15.66
CA LYS A 78 -0.81 -15.76 -16.71
C LYS A 78 -0.83 -15.01 -18.04
N TYR A 79 -0.82 -13.68 -18.03
CA TYR A 79 -0.69 -12.88 -19.23
C TYR A 79 0.70 -13.02 -19.86
N LEU A 80 1.76 -13.06 -19.05
CA LEU A 80 3.14 -13.13 -19.53
C LEU A 80 3.58 -14.54 -19.96
N PHE A 81 3.23 -15.56 -19.18
CA PHE A 81 3.70 -16.95 -19.37
C PHE A 81 2.61 -17.91 -19.90
N GLY A 82 1.41 -17.39 -20.16
CA GLY A 82 0.28 -18.17 -20.63
C GLY A 82 -0.54 -18.86 -19.53
N ARG A 83 -1.68 -19.42 -19.93
CA ARG A 83 -2.65 -20.08 -19.03
C ARG A 83 -2.36 -21.58 -18.93
N SER A 84 -1.34 -21.97 -18.18
CA SER A 84 -1.05 -23.38 -17.88
C SER A 84 -1.12 -23.65 -16.37
N SER A 85 -1.39 -24.91 -16.00
CA SER A 85 -1.37 -25.33 -14.59
C SER A 85 0.02 -25.17 -13.95
N ALA A 86 1.08 -25.29 -14.77
CA ALA A 86 2.45 -25.03 -14.33
C ALA A 86 2.71 -23.54 -14.04
N ALA A 87 2.13 -22.63 -14.83
CA ALA A 87 2.21 -21.19 -14.57
C ALA A 87 1.47 -20.80 -13.27
N ASP A 88 0.34 -21.43 -12.97
CA ASP A 88 -0.39 -21.22 -11.72
C ASP A 88 0.38 -21.73 -10.50
N LEU A 89 0.95 -22.95 -10.60
CA LEU A 89 1.74 -23.54 -9.53
C LEU A 89 3.03 -22.77 -9.26
N SER A 90 3.75 -22.36 -10.31
CA SER A 90 4.98 -21.57 -10.17
C SER A 90 4.72 -20.23 -9.49
N TYR A 91 3.66 -19.51 -9.86
CA TYR A 91 3.30 -18.26 -9.19
C TYR A 91 3.00 -18.48 -7.69
N LYS A 92 2.19 -19.49 -7.35
CA LYS A 92 1.86 -19.82 -5.95
C LYS A 92 3.11 -20.16 -5.13
N LEU A 93 4.06 -20.90 -5.71
CA LEU A 93 5.33 -21.22 -5.07
C LEU A 93 6.17 -19.96 -4.83
N VAL A 94 6.35 -19.11 -5.85
CA VAL A 94 7.09 -17.85 -5.71
C VAL A 94 6.43 -16.94 -4.67
N PHE A 95 5.11 -16.79 -4.72
CA PHE A 95 4.35 -15.96 -3.78
C PHE A 95 4.53 -16.46 -2.33
N CYS A 96 4.45 -17.77 -2.11
CA CYS A 96 4.69 -18.37 -0.80
C CYS A 96 6.12 -18.13 -0.30
N LEU A 97 7.13 -18.33 -1.16
CA LEU A 97 8.53 -18.08 -0.82
C LEU A 97 8.77 -16.61 -0.44
N VAL A 98 8.21 -15.67 -1.19
CA VAL A 98 8.32 -14.23 -0.90
C VAL A 98 7.67 -13.89 0.45
N ILE A 99 6.54 -14.51 0.82
CA ILE A 99 5.93 -14.32 2.14
C ILE A 99 6.86 -14.81 3.25
N VAL A 100 7.42 -16.01 3.11
CA VAL A 100 8.33 -16.58 4.13
C VAL A 100 9.58 -15.73 4.30
N ILE A 101 10.18 -15.30 3.18
CA ILE A 101 11.36 -14.43 3.18
C ILE A 101 11.02 -13.06 3.77
N GLY A 102 9.89 -12.46 3.36
CA GLY A 102 9.43 -11.16 3.85
C GLY A 102 9.15 -11.16 5.35
N ALA A 103 8.64 -12.26 5.90
CA ALA A 103 8.45 -12.43 7.34
C ALA A 103 9.76 -12.56 8.13
N ALA A 104 10.86 -12.97 7.48
CA ALA A 104 12.17 -13.17 8.10
C ALA A 104 13.09 -11.94 8.02
N ILE A 105 12.80 -10.98 7.14
CA ILE A 105 13.62 -9.77 6.92
C ILE A 105 13.16 -8.63 7.86
N SER A 106 14.08 -7.71 8.20
CA SER A 106 13.75 -6.54 9.00
C SER A 106 12.71 -5.63 8.31
N LEU A 107 11.82 -5.01 9.10
CA LEU A 107 10.78 -4.11 8.59
C LEU A 107 11.36 -2.98 7.73
N GLY A 108 12.48 -2.39 8.14
CA GLY A 108 13.15 -1.33 7.37
C GLY A 108 13.56 -1.81 5.98
N SER A 109 14.23 -2.96 5.90
CA SER A 109 14.65 -3.55 4.62
C SER A 109 13.46 -3.93 3.72
N VAL A 110 12.35 -4.43 4.30
CA VAL A 110 11.12 -4.74 3.54
C VAL A 110 10.50 -3.47 2.95
N ILE A 111 10.48 -2.37 3.72
CA ILE A 111 9.99 -1.08 3.26
C ILE A 111 10.86 -0.54 2.13
N ASP A 112 12.18 -0.52 2.29
CA ASP A 112 13.11 0.00 1.28
C ASP A 112 13.02 -0.81 -0.02
N PHE A 113 12.91 -2.14 0.09
CA PHE A 113 12.70 -3.02 -1.06
C PHE A 113 11.34 -2.77 -1.75
N SER A 114 10.27 -2.56 -0.97
CA SER A 114 8.94 -2.26 -1.52
C SER A 114 8.92 -0.92 -2.26
N ASP A 115 9.56 0.10 -1.70
CA ASP A 115 9.70 1.43 -2.33
C ASP A 115 10.47 1.31 -3.66
N ALA A 116 11.54 0.52 -3.70
CA ALA A 116 12.29 0.25 -4.94
C ALA A 116 11.46 -0.52 -5.98
N MET A 117 10.66 -1.51 -5.57
CA MET A 117 9.77 -2.26 -6.48
C MET A 117 8.67 -1.38 -7.07
N ILE A 118 8.02 -0.54 -6.25
CA ILE A 118 6.99 0.41 -6.71
C ILE A 118 7.61 1.38 -7.69
N PHE A 119 8.79 1.92 -7.38
CA PHE A 119 9.52 2.81 -8.28
C PHE A 119 9.83 2.14 -9.62
N ALA A 120 10.31 0.91 -9.61
CA ALA A 120 10.56 0.13 -10.82
C ALA A 120 9.28 -0.12 -11.65
N MET A 121 8.11 -0.30 -11.01
CA MET A 121 6.82 -0.46 -11.69
C MET A 121 6.31 0.85 -12.32
N VAL A 122 6.58 1.99 -11.69
CA VAL A 122 6.12 3.30 -12.16
C VAL A 122 6.75 3.67 -13.51
N PHE A 123 8.03 3.36 -13.75
CA PHE A 123 8.70 3.68 -15.02
C PHE A 123 8.01 3.11 -16.27
N PRO A 124 7.84 1.78 -16.42
CA PRO A 124 7.19 1.23 -17.60
C PRO A 124 5.73 1.69 -17.71
N ASN A 125 5.03 1.89 -16.59
CA ASN A 125 3.67 2.41 -16.61
C ASN A 125 3.62 3.85 -17.15
N MET A 126 4.51 4.73 -16.71
CA MET A 126 4.60 6.12 -17.18
C MET A 126 4.96 6.21 -18.67
N ILE A 127 5.89 5.37 -19.13
CA ILE A 127 6.23 5.30 -20.57
C ILE A 127 5.01 4.84 -21.36
N GLY A 128 4.32 3.79 -20.91
CA GLY A 128 3.10 3.30 -21.53
C GLY A 128 2.01 4.36 -21.58
N LEU A 129 1.77 5.07 -20.47
CA LEU A 129 0.77 6.13 -20.40
C LEU A 129 1.10 7.29 -21.35
N PHE A 130 2.37 7.69 -21.45
CA PHE A 130 2.79 8.73 -22.38
C PHE A 130 2.52 8.35 -23.84
N LEU A 131 2.79 7.10 -24.21
CA LEU A 131 2.50 6.58 -25.56
C LEU A 131 0.99 6.42 -25.82
N LEU A 132 0.22 6.00 -24.81
CA LEU A 132 -1.23 5.80 -24.93
C LEU A 132 -2.04 7.09 -24.74
N PHE A 133 -1.45 8.15 -24.21
CA PHE A 133 -2.09 9.44 -23.96
C PHE A 133 -2.96 9.96 -25.12
N PRO A 134 -2.48 10.01 -26.38
CA PRO A 134 -3.31 10.47 -27.50
C PRO A 134 -4.54 9.58 -27.72
N LYS A 135 -4.40 8.26 -27.55
CA LYS A 135 -5.51 7.31 -27.74
C LYS A 135 -6.52 7.40 -26.61
N VAL A 136 -6.08 7.53 -25.36
CA VAL A 136 -6.96 7.71 -24.20
C VAL A 136 -7.77 9.00 -24.33
N ARG A 137 -7.15 10.09 -24.82
CA ARG A 137 -7.85 11.35 -25.07
C ARG A 137 -8.94 11.21 -26.14
N GLU A 138 -8.69 10.47 -27.20
CA GLU A 138 -9.68 10.19 -28.25
C GLU A 138 -10.88 9.41 -27.70
N GLU A 139 -10.61 8.32 -26.97
CA GLU A 139 -11.64 7.46 -26.36
C GLU A 139 -12.47 8.21 -25.30
N LEU A 140 -11.83 9.06 -24.49
CA LEU A 140 -12.52 9.91 -23.51
C LEU A 140 -13.48 10.89 -24.20
N ASN A 141 -13.05 11.53 -25.28
CA ASN A 141 -13.92 12.44 -26.05
C ASN A 141 -15.10 11.68 -26.67
N ARG A 142 -14.87 10.46 -27.19
CA ARG A 142 -15.95 9.61 -27.70
C ARG A 142 -16.98 9.27 -26.62
N TYR A 143 -16.52 8.89 -25.43
CA TYR A 143 -17.38 8.59 -24.28
C TYR A 143 -18.19 9.81 -23.83
N LEU A 144 -17.55 10.97 -23.69
CA LEU A 144 -18.22 12.22 -23.29
C LEU A 144 -19.28 12.65 -24.32
N ASN A 145 -19.00 12.49 -25.61
CA ASN A 145 -19.96 12.80 -26.67
C ASN A 145 -21.16 11.84 -26.63
N ALA A 146 -20.95 10.55 -26.36
CA ALA A 146 -22.02 9.58 -26.19
C ALA A 146 -22.90 9.89 -24.98
N CYS A 147 -22.32 10.25 -23.82
CA CYS A 147 -23.08 10.67 -22.64
C CYS A 147 -23.94 11.90 -22.92
N ARG A 148 -23.40 12.93 -23.59
CA ARG A 148 -24.16 14.14 -23.94
C ARG A 148 -25.34 13.85 -24.87
N GLN A 149 -25.18 12.96 -25.84
CA GLN A 149 -26.27 12.56 -26.74
C GLN A 149 -27.39 11.83 -25.97
N SER A 150 -27.04 11.02 -24.98
CA SER A 150 -28.01 10.32 -24.13
C SER A 150 -28.80 11.26 -23.22
N ASP A 151 -28.17 12.32 -22.69
CA ASP A 151 -28.85 13.34 -21.85
C ASP A 151 -29.75 14.28 -22.66
N SER A 152 -29.45 14.53 -23.94
CA SER A 152 -30.27 15.39 -24.82
C SER A 152 -31.45 14.69 -25.50
N GLY A 153 -31.59 13.38 -25.31
CA GLY A 153 -32.64 12.54 -25.91
C GLY A 153 -33.76 12.12 -24.95
N SER A 154 -33.86 12.75 -23.78
CA SER A 154 -34.88 12.48 -22.75
C SER A 154 -35.81 13.66 -22.52
#